data_AF-A0A435UN72-F1
#
_entry.id   AF-A0A435UN72-F1
#
_cell.length_a   1.000
_cell.length_b   1.000
_cell.length_c   1.000
_cell.angle_alpha   90.00
_cell.angle_beta   90.00
_cell.angle_gamma   90.00
#
_symmetry.space_group_name_H-M   'P 1'
#
loop_
_entity.id
_entity.type
_entity.pdbx_description
1 polymer ?
#
loop_
_entity_poly.entity_id
_entity_poly.type
_entity_poly.pdbx_seq_one_letter_code
_entity_poly.pdbx_strand_id
1 'polypeptide(L)'
;MAPAHSTDSRVSAGIVALAAIALLIGGAFAGLLFEGAHDFSGAWAAFDPYLLRVIRFTLWQAVLSTLLSVIPGLFVARALSRHPRFFGRAFILQIFAVPLALPAIVAALGILALYGRAGYFAGVLA
;
A
#
# COMPACT_ATOMS: atom_id res chain seq x y z
N MET A 1 -39.89 33.43 -10.75
CA MET A 1 -38.83 33.02 -11.69
C MET A 1 -37.73 32.35 -10.88
N ALA A 2 -37.81 31.03 -10.66
CA ALA A 2 -36.81 30.30 -9.87
C ALA A 2 -35.65 29.85 -10.79
N PRO A 3 -34.37 30.07 -10.43
CA PRO A 3 -33.24 29.66 -11.26
C PRO A 3 -33.11 28.13 -11.24
N ALA A 4 -32.98 27.54 -12.43
CA ALA A 4 -32.72 26.11 -12.60
C ALA A 4 -31.33 25.76 -12.04
N HIS A 5 -31.24 24.78 -11.15
CA HIS A 5 -29.97 24.19 -10.72
C HIS A 5 -29.30 23.53 -11.94
N SER A 6 -28.29 24.18 -12.52
CA SER A 6 -27.40 23.53 -13.47
C SER A 6 -26.59 22.49 -12.69
N THR A 7 -26.97 21.23 -12.78
CA THR A 7 -26.16 20.12 -12.25
C THR A 7 -24.79 20.20 -12.90
N ASP A 8 -23.76 20.50 -12.09
CA ASP A 8 -22.39 20.66 -12.57
C ASP A 8 -21.95 19.35 -13.24
N SER A 9 -21.72 19.41 -14.55
CA SER A 9 -21.35 18.27 -15.40
C SER A 9 -20.12 17.51 -14.87
N ARG A 10 -19.27 18.20 -14.10
CA ARG A 10 -18.11 17.59 -13.43
C ARG A 10 -18.53 16.64 -12.31
N VAL A 11 -19.59 16.99 -11.57
CA VAL A 11 -20.10 16.17 -10.46
C VAL A 11 -20.77 14.92 -11.02
N SER A 12 -21.58 15.04 -12.07
CA SER A 12 -22.18 13.86 -12.72
C SER A 12 -21.12 12.96 -13.36
N ALA A 13 -20.12 13.52 -14.03
CA ALA A 13 -18.98 12.74 -14.55
C ALA A 13 -18.20 12.03 -13.42
N GLY A 14 -17.98 12.70 -12.30
CA GLY A 14 -17.36 12.12 -11.11
C GLY A 14 -18.18 10.96 -10.52
N ILE A 15 -19.50 11.11 -10.43
CA ILE A 15 -20.40 10.04 -9.96
C ILE A 15 -20.34 8.83 -10.90
N VAL A 16 -20.36 9.04 -12.22
CA VAL A 16 -20.26 7.96 -13.20
C VAL A 16 -18.91 7.24 -13.09
N ALA A 17 -17.81 7.99 -12.95
CA ALA A 17 -16.48 7.41 -12.79
C ALA A 17 -16.38 6.59 -11.48
N LEU A 18 -16.89 7.12 -10.37
CA LEU A 18 -16.94 6.39 -9.09
C LEU A 18 -17.78 5.13 -9.20
N ALA A 19 -18.96 5.20 -9.84
CA ALA A 19 -19.81 4.03 -10.05
C ALA A 19 -19.12 2.97 -10.91
N ALA A 20 -18.43 3.36 -11.98
CA ALA A 20 -17.67 2.44 -12.82
C ALA A 20 -16.54 1.75 -12.05
N ILE A 21 -15.77 2.50 -11.25
CA ILE A 21 -14.68 1.94 -10.42
C ILE A 21 -15.26 1.01 -9.35
N ALA A 22 -16.34 1.43 -8.67
CA ALA A 22 -17.00 0.63 -7.64
C ALA A 22 -17.58 -0.67 -8.23
N LEU A 23 -18.18 -0.62 -9.42
CA LEU A 23 -18.68 -1.80 -10.12
C LEU A 23 -17.55 -2.72 -10.57
N LEU A 24 -16.45 -2.18 -11.08
CA LEU A 24 -15.31 -3.00 -11.51
C LEU A 24 -14.68 -3.73 -10.31
N ILE A 25 -14.35 -2.99 -9.25
CA ILE A 25 -13.73 -3.56 -8.05
C ILE A 25 -14.73 -4.48 -7.34
N GLY A 26 -15.94 -3.99 -7.08
CA GLY A 26 -16.99 -4.74 -6.40
C GLY A 26 -17.39 -6.00 -7.16
N GLY A 27 -17.49 -5.93 -8.48
CA GLY A 27 -17.77 -7.07 -9.35
C GLY A 27 -16.66 -8.13 -9.31
N ALA A 28 -15.38 -7.73 -9.31
CA ALA A 28 -14.27 -8.67 -9.16
C ALA A 28 -14.30 -9.39 -7.80
N PHE A 29 -14.53 -8.65 -6.71
CA PHE A 29 -14.67 -9.25 -5.37
C PHE A 29 -15.91 -10.14 -5.27
N ALA A 30 -17.06 -9.71 -5.81
CA ALA A 30 -18.28 -10.50 -5.82
C ALA A 30 -18.11 -11.80 -6.61
N GLY A 31 -17.43 -11.75 -7.76
CA GLY A 31 -17.10 -12.94 -8.54
C GLY A 31 -16.24 -13.93 -7.75
N LEU A 32 -15.20 -13.45 -7.06
CA LEU A 32 -14.36 -14.30 -6.22
C LEU A 32 -15.13 -14.95 -5.05
N LEU A 33 -16.02 -14.19 -4.41
CA LEU A 33 -16.87 -14.71 -3.32
C LEU A 33 -17.88 -15.73 -3.84
N PHE A 34 -18.47 -15.49 -5.01
CA PHE A 34 -19.40 -16.42 -5.63
C PHE A 34 -18.72 -17.74 -5.98
N GLU A 35 -17.53 -17.69 -6.57
CA GLU A 35 -16.73 -18.88 -6.88
C GLU A 35 -16.40 -19.68 -5.61
N GLY A 36 -15.91 -19.01 -4.56
CA GLY A 36 -15.58 -19.65 -3.30
C GLY A 36 -16.79 -20.22 -2.54
N ALA A 37 -17.99 -19.65 -2.76
CA ALA A 37 -19.23 -20.20 -2.20
C ALA A 37 -19.75 -21.42 -3.01
N HIS A 38 -19.47 -21.46 -4.31
CA HIS A 38 -19.89 -22.56 -5.18
C HIS A 38 -19.07 -23.84 -4.95
N ASP A 39 -17.75 -23.71 -4.80
CA ASP A 39 -16.85 -24.81 -4.40
C ASP A 39 -16.23 -24.57 -3.02
N PHE A 40 -17.07 -24.70 -1.99
CA PHE A 40 -16.62 -24.54 -0.61
C PHE A 40 -15.56 -25.56 -0.21
N SER A 41 -15.64 -26.79 -0.73
CA SER A 41 -14.65 -27.84 -0.47
C SER A 41 -13.28 -27.50 -1.03
N GLY A 42 -13.19 -27.04 -2.28
CA GLY A 42 -11.95 -26.61 -2.91
C GLY A 42 -11.39 -25.35 -2.26
N ALA A 43 -12.26 -24.38 -1.92
CA ALA A 43 -11.88 -23.19 -1.19
C ALA A 43 -11.27 -23.52 0.18
N TRP A 44 -11.85 -24.46 0.91
CA TRP A 44 -11.30 -24.92 2.19
C TRP A 44 -9.99 -25.69 2.01
N ALA A 45 -9.90 -26.56 0.99
CA ALA A 45 -8.69 -27.31 0.68
C ALA A 45 -7.50 -26.41 0.30
N ALA A 46 -7.76 -25.21 -0.25
CA ALA A 46 -6.72 -24.23 -0.55
C ALA A 46 -6.06 -23.63 0.71
N PHE A 47 -6.69 -23.71 1.88
CA PHE A 47 -6.08 -23.34 3.18
C PHE A 47 -5.16 -24.45 3.72
N ASP A 48 -4.25 -24.89 2.86
CA ASP A 48 -3.27 -25.92 3.18
C ASP A 48 -2.14 -25.39 4.11
N PRO A 49 -1.29 -26.27 4.65
CA PRO A 49 -0.18 -25.86 5.51
C PRO A 49 0.83 -24.92 4.84
N TYR A 50 0.94 -24.95 3.50
CA TYR A 50 1.83 -24.07 2.75
C TYR A 50 1.28 -22.64 2.75
N LEU A 51 0.02 -22.45 2.38
CA LEU A 51 -0.65 -21.15 2.37
C LEU A 51 -0.64 -20.53 3.76
N LEU A 52 -0.97 -21.31 4.81
CA LEU A 52 -0.93 -20.83 6.19
C LEU A 52 0.48 -20.39 6.62
N ARG A 53 1.53 -21.08 6.14
CA ARG A 53 2.92 -20.68 6.42
C ARG A 53 3.27 -19.36 5.74
N VAL A 54 2.87 -19.18 4.48
CA VAL A 54 3.08 -17.93 3.73
C VAL A 54 2.32 -16.78 4.39
N ILE A 55 1.03 -16.97 4.70
CA ILE A 55 0.21 -15.96 5.39
C ILE A 55 0.85 -15.56 6.71
N ARG A 56 1.25 -16.53 7.54
CA ARG A 56 1.90 -16.25 8.82
C ARG A 56 3.20 -15.46 8.66
N PHE A 57 4.04 -15.83 7.70
CA PHE A 57 5.28 -15.12 7.42
C PHE A 57 5.01 -13.68 6.98
N THR A 58 4.11 -13.48 6.02
CA THR A 58 3.77 -12.17 5.49
C THR A 58 3.14 -11.27 6.56
N LEU A 59 2.24 -11.80 7.39
CA LEU A 59 1.63 -11.05 8.49
C LEU A 59 2.65 -10.64 9.55
N TRP A 60 3.51 -11.57 9.99
CA TRP A 60 4.57 -11.23 10.94
C TRP A 60 5.53 -10.19 10.39
N GLN A 61 5.93 -10.35 9.12
CA GLN A 61 6.81 -9.40 8.44
C GLN A 61 6.16 -8.03 8.33
N ALA A 62 4.89 -7.97 7.92
CA ALA A 62 4.13 -6.73 7.80
C ALA A 62 3.99 -6.03 9.15
N VAL A 63 3.61 -6.74 10.21
CA VAL A 63 3.50 -6.19 11.57
C VAL A 63 4.84 -5.63 12.04
N LEU A 64 5.92 -6.41 11.90
CA LEU A 64 7.25 -5.96 12.30
C LEU A 64 7.69 -4.72 11.51
N SER A 65 7.45 -4.71 10.20
CA SER A 65 7.73 -3.56 9.32
C SER A 65 6.94 -2.32 9.71
N THR A 66 5.64 -2.48 9.99
CA THR A 66 4.78 -1.40 10.46
C THR A 66 5.29 -0.84 11.77
N LEU A 67 5.64 -1.68 12.75
CA LEU A 67 6.17 -1.21 14.04
C LEU A 67 7.50 -0.47 13.88
N LEU A 68 8.44 -1.05 13.14
CA LEU A 68 9.74 -0.45 12.86
C LEU A 68 9.62 0.87 12.09
N SER A 69 8.59 1.04 11.25
CA SER A 69 8.35 2.27 10.50
C SER A 69 7.59 3.33 11.29
N VAL A 70 6.50 2.92 11.96
CA VAL A 70 5.56 3.83 12.64
C VAL A 70 6.14 4.40 13.91
N ILE A 71 6.88 3.61 14.71
CA ILE A 71 7.46 4.11 15.97
C ILE A 71 8.37 5.33 15.72
N PRO A 72 9.45 5.24 14.92
CA PRO A 72 10.26 6.40 14.57
C PRO A 72 9.48 7.43 13.74
N GLY A 73 8.63 6.96 12.82
CA GLY A 73 7.82 7.82 11.95
C GLY A 73 6.88 8.75 12.74
N LEU A 74 6.33 8.29 13.86
CA LEU A 74 5.46 9.09 14.72
C LEU A 74 6.23 10.26 15.37
N PHE A 75 7.46 10.04 15.82
CA PHE A 75 8.30 11.10 16.35
C PHE A 75 8.62 12.14 15.26
N VAL A 76 8.98 11.69 14.06
CA VAL A 76 9.26 12.58 12.92
C VAL A 76 8.01 13.35 12.50
N ALA A 77 6.87 12.69 12.36
CA ALA A 77 5.59 13.32 12.01
C ALA A 77 5.17 14.35 13.06
N ARG A 78 5.34 14.03 14.34
CA ARG A 78 5.05 14.98 15.44
C ARG A 78 5.97 16.19 15.39
N ALA A 79 7.27 16.00 15.16
CA ALA A 79 8.21 17.11 14.99
C ALA A 79 7.83 18.00 13.79
N LEU A 80 7.52 17.40 12.64
CA LEU A 80 7.11 18.12 11.43
C LEU A 80 5.79 18.89 11.61
N SER A 81 4.85 18.34 12.38
CA SER A 81 3.56 18.99 12.67
C SER A 81 3.71 20.18 13.61
N ARG A 82 4.59 20.09 14.60
CA ARG A 82 4.81 21.13 15.61
C ARG A 82 5.72 22.24 15.14
N HIS A 83 6.63 21.96 14.21
CA HIS A 83 7.55 22.92 13.61
C HIS A 83 7.24 23.10 12.13
N PRO A 84 6.24 23.94 11.76
CA PRO A 84 5.83 24.11 10.36
C PRO A 84 6.84 24.91 9.53
N ARG A 85 7.71 25.72 10.15
CA ARG A 85 8.68 26.59 9.46
C ARG A 85 10.10 26.28 9.93
N PHE A 86 10.79 25.39 9.22
CA PHE A 86 12.23 25.15 9.38
C PHE A 86 12.88 24.82 8.04
N PHE A 87 14.17 25.13 7.92
CA PHE A 87 14.96 24.90 6.72
C PHE A 87 15.13 23.38 6.47
N GLY A 88 14.85 22.91 5.24
CA GLY A 88 14.95 21.49 4.87
C GLY A 88 13.65 20.67 4.97
N ARG A 89 12.55 21.24 5.48
CA ARG A 89 11.24 20.55 5.56
C ARG A 89 10.78 19.97 4.22
N ALA A 90 10.87 20.76 3.14
CA ALA A 90 10.44 20.34 1.81
C ALA A 90 11.24 19.14 1.30
N PHE A 91 12.55 19.11 1.57
CA PHE A 91 13.42 18.00 1.20
C PHE A 91 13.06 16.70 1.97
N ILE A 92 12.80 16.79 3.28
CA ILE A 92 12.33 15.64 4.08
C ILE A 92 11.02 15.08 3.51
N LEU A 93 10.07 15.96 3.19
CA LEU A 93 8.79 15.56 2.58
C LEU A 93 8.96 14.94 1.19
N GLN A 94 9.92 15.42 0.38
CA GLN A 94 10.24 14.83 -0.91
C GLN A 94 10.80 13.41 -0.75
N ILE A 95 11.67 13.16 0.24
CA ILE A 95 12.17 11.81 0.51
C ILE A 95 11.01 10.85 0.85
N PHE A 96 10.01 11.29 1.62
CA PHE A 96 8.82 10.47 1.89
C PHE A 96 7.95 10.19 0.66
N ALA A 97 8.03 11.03 -0.38
CA ALA A 97 7.32 10.78 -1.64
C ALA A 97 8.04 9.74 -2.52
N VAL A 98 9.35 9.53 -2.34
CA VAL A 98 10.15 8.61 -3.18
C VAL A 98 9.59 7.18 -3.17
N PRO A 99 9.33 6.53 -2.01
CA PRO A 99 8.78 5.17 -1.99
C PRO A 99 7.42 5.05 -2.69
N LEU A 100 6.64 6.15 -2.76
CA LEU A 100 5.31 6.17 -3.38
C LEU A 100 5.38 6.17 -4.91
N ALA A 101 6.45 6.74 -5.47
CA ALA A 101 6.65 6.87 -6.92
C ALA A 101 7.48 5.72 -7.51
N LEU A 102 8.28 5.04 -6.69
CA LEU A 102 9.14 3.96 -7.16
C LEU A 102 8.33 2.70 -7.51
N PRO A 103 8.58 2.08 -8.69
CA PRO A 103 8.05 0.77 -8.98
C PRO A 103 8.55 -0.27 -7.95
N ALA A 104 7.69 -1.21 -7.56
CA ALA A 104 8.02 -2.20 -6.54
C ALA A 104 9.29 -3.00 -6.86
N ILE A 105 9.50 -3.37 -8.13
CA ILE A 105 10.70 -4.11 -8.54
C ILE A 105 11.97 -3.28 -8.42
N VAL A 106 11.91 -1.98 -8.70
CA VAL A 106 13.06 -1.08 -8.56
C VAL A 106 13.45 -0.96 -7.10
N ALA A 107 12.47 -0.85 -6.20
CA ALA A 107 12.72 -0.84 -4.76
C ALA A 107 13.37 -2.16 -4.29
N ALA A 108 12.86 -3.31 -4.73
CA ALA A 108 13.43 -4.62 -4.39
C ALA A 108 14.88 -4.78 -4.88
N LEU A 109 15.16 -4.39 -6.13
CA LEU A 109 16.51 -4.42 -6.69
C LEU A 109 17.45 -3.45 -5.98
N GLY A 110 16.97 -2.26 -5.61
CA GLY A 110 17.75 -1.30 -4.82
C GLY A 110 18.17 -1.88 -3.46
N ILE A 111 17.24 -2.55 -2.76
CA ILE A 111 17.55 -3.24 -1.49
C ILE A 111 18.56 -4.37 -1.74
N LEU A 112 18.37 -5.19 -2.77
CA LEU A 112 19.29 -6.29 -3.07
C LEU A 112 20.69 -5.79 -3.45
N ALA A 113 20.80 -4.68 -4.18
CA ALA A 113 22.08 -4.08 -4.54
C ALA A 113 22.82 -3.54 -3.30
N LEU A 114 22.11 -2.91 -2.36
CA LEU A 114 22.72 -2.34 -1.15
C LEU A 114 23.02 -3.37 -0.06
N TYR A 115 22.13 -4.35 0.13
CA TYR A 115 22.14 -5.26 1.28
C TYR A 115 22.34 -6.73 0.89
N GLY A 116 22.46 -7.05 -0.40
CA GLY A 116 22.74 -8.40 -0.88
C GLY A 116 24.19 -8.84 -0.62
N ARG A 117 24.55 -10.00 -1.17
CA ARG A 117 25.85 -10.67 -0.91
C ARG A 117 27.09 -9.86 -1.31
N ALA A 118 26.95 -8.87 -2.19
CA ALA A 118 28.02 -7.97 -2.62
C ALA A 118 27.76 -6.51 -2.20
N GLY A 119 26.80 -6.28 -1.30
CA GLY A 119 26.41 -4.96 -0.83
C GLY A 119 27.31 -4.41 0.27
N TYR A 120 26.89 -3.30 0.90
CA TYR A 120 27.69 -2.57 1.90
C TYR A 120 28.14 -3.42 3.10
N PHE A 121 27.37 -4.45 3.45
CA PHE A 121 27.65 -5.31 4.60
C PHE A 121 28.34 -6.64 4.25
N ALA A 122 28.65 -6.87 2.96
CA ALA A 122 29.23 -8.13 2.50
C ALA A 122 30.52 -8.51 3.23
N GLY A 123 31.39 -7.53 3.52
CA GLY A 123 32.65 -7.77 4.22
C GLY A 123 32.54 -7.85 5.75
N VAL A 124 31.40 -7.48 6.34
CA VAL A 124 31.20 -7.46 7.81
C VAL A 124 30.59 -8.77 8.31
N LEU A 125 29.87 -9.49 7.45
CA LEU A 125 29.17 -10.74 7.74
C LEU A 125 29.83 -11.97 7.08
N ALA A 126 31.04 -11.81 6.51
CA ALA A 126 31.79 -12.85 5.83
C ALA A 126 32.71 -13.64 6.77
#